data_AF-W2SQ36-F1
#
_entry.id   AF-W2SQ36-F1
#
_cell.length_a   1.000
_cell.length_b   1.000
_cell.length_c   1.000
_cell.angle_alpha   90.00
_cell.angle_beta   90.00
_cell.angle_gamma   90.00
#
_symmetry.space_group_name_H-M   'P 1'
#
loop_
_entity.id
_entity.type
_entity.pdbx_description
1 polymer ?
#
loop_
_entity_poly.entity_id
_entity_poly.type
_entity_poly.pdbx_seq_one_letter_code
_entity_poly.pdbx_strand_id
1 'polypeptide(L)'
;MSEETSHFLSLVKDAKYEEALLFLHDFHEQNSFRKLAINSIFDAATMFRDNNDDDLKNIVGTLFEAIYPDTLKFRICFNFLSGRTTSHFAELLITQMLSLVSNKFIESNFDEWYDLSHELPMKLEENIIGEHDPNVFDSALHAAYILYRLRVIPFVLPKRMSTAFETAVHSREIEIPQAFPLLFYYSRTHPFSPRLLNITAPTTLVPCVYSRNLLGKYLMKGLTNYLHENDYNYEGFFVRPVLTALDHIVNTLQNLDTSDIPLCTNLIMPLLRFIEDFQQHGFRVSIMKRCRELMLLFKCRPKVFLIKHVVQEILARVSEFSNFTFHCF
;
A
#
# COMPACT_ATOMS: atom_id res chain seq x y z
N MET A 1 -29.68 4.36 31.76
CA MET A 1 -28.51 3.52 32.08
C MET A 1 -28.80 2.74 33.36
N SER A 2 -28.33 1.49 33.48
CA SER A 2 -28.41 0.76 34.76
C SER A 2 -27.37 1.29 35.75
N GLU A 3 -27.58 1.03 37.03
CA GLU A 3 -26.65 1.38 38.12
C GLU A 3 -25.28 0.72 37.88
N GLU A 4 -25.28 -0.55 37.45
CA GLU A 4 -24.08 -1.31 37.09
C GLU A 4 -23.28 -0.68 35.94
N THR A 5 -23.97 -0.22 34.88
CA THR A 5 -23.32 0.48 33.75
C THR A 5 -22.65 1.77 34.25
N SER A 6 -23.34 2.49 35.13
CA SER A 6 -22.84 3.76 35.67
C SER A 6 -21.64 3.54 36.59
N HIS A 7 -21.67 2.51 37.42
CA HIS A 7 -20.56 2.11 38.28
C HIS A 7 -19.34 1.69 37.46
N PHE A 8 -19.51 0.79 36.48
CA PHE A 8 -18.43 0.39 35.59
C PHE A 8 -17.78 1.59 34.88
N LEU A 9 -18.59 2.46 34.28
CA LEU A 9 -18.08 3.65 33.59
C LEU A 9 -17.38 4.63 34.55
N SER A 10 -17.78 4.68 35.82
CA SER A 10 -17.06 5.48 36.83
C SER A 10 -15.65 4.93 37.10
N LEU A 11 -15.50 3.60 37.23
CA LEU A 11 -14.19 2.97 37.40
C LEU A 11 -13.27 3.25 36.22
N VAL A 12 -13.80 3.13 35.00
CA VAL A 12 -13.04 3.40 33.76
C VAL A 12 -12.65 4.89 33.67
N LYS A 13 -13.57 5.81 33.99
CA LYS A 13 -13.30 7.26 33.97
C LYS A 13 -12.29 7.71 35.03
N ASP A 14 -12.30 7.07 36.19
CA ASP A 14 -11.37 7.33 37.30
C ASP A 14 -10.02 6.60 37.14
N ALA A 15 -9.76 6.00 35.96
CA ALA A 15 -8.55 5.24 35.62
C ALA A 15 -8.28 4.04 36.54
N LYS A 16 -9.32 3.44 37.11
CA LYS A 16 -9.26 2.23 37.95
C LYS A 16 -9.49 0.97 37.10
N TYR A 17 -8.61 0.72 36.13
CA TYR A 17 -8.82 -0.31 35.12
C TYR A 17 -8.77 -1.74 35.67
N GLU A 18 -7.88 -2.04 36.62
CA GLU A 18 -7.85 -3.35 37.29
C GLU A 18 -9.18 -3.65 38.00
N GLU A 19 -9.72 -2.68 38.76
CA GLU A 19 -11.02 -2.81 39.45
C GLU A 19 -12.16 -2.99 38.43
N ALA A 20 -12.12 -2.25 37.32
CA ALA A 20 -13.09 -2.37 36.24
C ALA A 20 -13.03 -3.75 35.56
N LEU A 21 -11.85 -4.33 35.35
CA LEU A 21 -11.68 -5.68 34.81
C LEU A 21 -12.24 -6.74 35.75
N LEU A 22 -11.90 -6.67 37.05
CA LEU A 22 -12.45 -7.58 38.05
C LEU A 22 -13.98 -7.52 38.07
N PHE A 23 -14.54 -6.31 38.02
CA PHE A 23 -15.98 -6.10 37.91
C PHE A 23 -16.59 -6.81 36.69
N LEU A 24 -15.94 -6.79 35.52
CA LEU A 24 -16.41 -7.52 34.34
C LEU A 24 -16.30 -9.04 34.50
N HIS A 25 -15.28 -9.54 35.20
CA HIS A 25 -15.11 -10.97 35.44
C HIS A 25 -16.15 -11.55 36.40
N ASP A 26 -16.67 -10.74 37.32
CA ASP A 26 -17.69 -11.14 38.28
C ASP A 26 -19.12 -11.13 37.69
N PHE A 27 -19.30 -10.73 36.42
CA PHE A 27 -20.60 -10.75 35.74
C PHE A 27 -21.03 -12.18 35.37
N HIS A 28 -21.96 -12.76 36.15
CA HIS A 28 -22.48 -14.10 35.90
C HIS A 28 -23.68 -14.14 34.94
N GLU A 29 -24.44 -13.05 34.82
CA GLU A 29 -25.66 -13.02 33.99
C GLU A 29 -25.38 -12.50 32.57
N GLN A 30 -25.43 -13.40 31.59
CA GLN A 30 -25.02 -13.12 30.21
C GLN A 30 -25.84 -12.01 29.53
N ASN A 31 -27.14 -11.92 29.79
CA ASN A 31 -28.00 -10.89 29.21
C ASN A 31 -27.71 -9.49 29.78
N SER A 32 -27.49 -9.42 31.08
CA SER A 32 -27.13 -8.18 31.79
C SER A 32 -25.75 -7.70 31.34
N PHE A 33 -24.79 -8.63 31.19
CA PHE A 33 -23.46 -8.32 30.67
C PHE A 33 -23.49 -7.81 29.22
N ARG A 34 -24.28 -8.43 28.34
CA ARG A 34 -24.50 -7.94 26.96
C ARG A 34 -25.01 -6.49 26.94
N LYS A 35 -25.99 -6.19 27.78
CA LYS A 35 -26.57 -4.85 27.87
C LYS A 35 -25.54 -3.84 28.38
N LEU A 36 -24.74 -4.22 29.37
CA LEU A 36 -23.62 -3.41 29.86
C LEU A 36 -22.58 -3.15 28.77
N ALA A 37 -22.20 -4.18 28.02
CA ALA A 37 -21.23 -4.07 26.93
C ALA A 37 -21.68 -3.10 25.85
N ILE A 38 -22.93 -3.21 25.37
CA ILE A 38 -23.50 -2.31 24.37
C ILE A 38 -23.49 -0.85 24.87
N ASN A 39 -23.81 -0.62 26.14
CA ASN A 39 -23.89 0.73 26.70
C ASN A 39 -22.52 1.35 26.97
N SER A 40 -21.46 0.54 27.12
CA SER A 40 -20.17 1.01 27.64
C SER A 40 -19.04 0.96 26.62
N ILE A 41 -19.18 0.18 25.54
CA ILE A 41 -18.10 -0.06 24.57
C ILE A 41 -17.59 1.22 23.92
N PHE A 42 -18.47 2.17 23.58
CA PHE A 42 -18.05 3.41 22.93
C PHE A 42 -17.17 4.27 23.84
N ASP A 43 -17.54 4.40 25.11
CA ASP A 43 -16.78 5.16 26.11
C ASP A 43 -15.42 4.49 26.37
N ALA A 44 -15.43 3.18 26.65
CA ALA A 44 -14.20 2.42 26.91
C ALA A 44 -13.23 2.43 25.71
N ALA A 45 -13.75 2.23 24.49
CA ALA A 45 -12.94 2.26 23.26
C ALA A 45 -12.37 3.66 22.98
N THR A 46 -13.15 4.71 23.23
CA THR A 46 -12.68 6.10 23.10
C THR A 46 -11.56 6.38 24.11
N MET A 47 -11.70 5.94 25.35
CA MET A 47 -10.64 6.08 26.36
C MET A 47 -9.38 5.28 25.97
N PHE A 48 -9.53 4.07 25.41
CA PHE A 48 -8.37 3.29 24.95
C PHE A 48 -7.66 3.94 23.76
N ARG A 49 -8.41 4.54 22.84
CA ARG A 49 -7.82 5.33 21.74
C ARG A 49 -6.89 6.41 22.27
N ASP A 50 -7.30 7.08 23.34
CA ASP A 50 -6.61 8.22 23.93
C ASP A 50 -5.54 7.81 24.97
N ASN A 51 -5.65 6.62 25.56
CA ASN A 51 -4.71 6.06 26.53
C ASN A 51 -4.37 4.59 26.22
N ASN A 52 -3.14 4.34 25.77
CA ASN A 52 -2.66 2.99 25.43
C ASN A 52 -2.26 2.22 26.70
N ASP A 53 -3.27 1.69 27.39
CA ASP A 53 -3.14 0.90 28.62
C ASP A 53 -3.57 -0.56 28.38
N ASP A 54 -2.82 -1.52 28.92
CA ASP A 54 -3.06 -2.95 28.68
C ASP A 54 -4.33 -3.46 29.36
N ASP A 55 -4.68 -2.94 30.53
CA ASP A 55 -5.92 -3.31 31.21
C ASP A 55 -7.11 -2.73 30.46
N LEU A 56 -7.00 -1.48 30.00
CA LEU A 56 -8.04 -0.85 29.19
C LEU A 56 -8.23 -1.56 27.83
N LYS A 57 -7.15 -2.05 27.21
CA LYS A 57 -7.21 -2.92 26.03
C LYS A 57 -7.98 -4.20 26.31
N ASN A 58 -7.71 -4.85 27.45
CA ASN A 58 -8.40 -6.06 27.88
C ASN A 58 -9.88 -5.79 28.11
N ILE A 59 -10.23 -4.68 28.79
CA ILE A 59 -11.62 -4.25 28.99
C ILE A 59 -12.34 -4.14 27.65
N VAL A 60 -11.76 -3.40 26.69
CA VAL A 60 -12.37 -3.22 25.37
C VAL A 60 -12.54 -4.57 24.66
N GLY A 61 -11.55 -5.46 24.75
CA GLY A 61 -11.62 -6.83 24.24
C GLY A 61 -12.79 -7.62 24.83
N THR A 62 -12.91 -7.66 26.16
CA THR A 62 -13.98 -8.39 26.86
C THR A 62 -15.37 -7.83 26.52
N LEU A 63 -15.50 -6.51 26.42
CA LEU A 63 -16.76 -5.89 25.99
C LEU A 63 -17.10 -6.25 24.54
N PHE A 64 -16.12 -6.27 23.62
CA PHE A 64 -16.33 -6.69 22.23
C PHE A 64 -16.77 -8.15 22.13
N GLU A 65 -16.21 -9.05 22.93
CA GLU A 65 -16.61 -10.46 22.96
C GLU A 65 -18.09 -10.62 23.34
N ALA A 66 -18.53 -9.82 24.32
CA ALA A 66 -19.89 -9.86 24.84
C ALA A 66 -20.95 -9.34 23.87
N ILE A 67 -20.61 -8.42 22.96
CA ILE A 67 -21.58 -7.81 22.04
C ILE A 67 -22.19 -8.86 21.10
N TYR A 68 -23.48 -8.74 20.82
CA TYR A 68 -24.17 -9.58 19.83
C TYR A 68 -25.33 -8.76 19.26
N PRO A 69 -25.66 -8.87 17.95
CA PRO A 69 -25.06 -9.74 16.93
C PRO A 69 -23.69 -9.28 16.39
N ASP A 70 -23.03 -10.13 15.61
CA ASP A 70 -21.75 -9.82 14.96
C ASP A 70 -21.82 -8.60 14.03
N THR A 71 -22.99 -8.33 13.44
CA THR A 71 -23.24 -7.12 12.65
C THR A 71 -23.09 -5.86 13.51
N LEU A 72 -23.48 -5.89 14.79
CA LEU A 72 -23.27 -4.75 15.69
C LEU A 72 -21.78 -4.58 16.02
N LYS A 73 -21.03 -5.67 16.24
CA LYS A 73 -19.57 -5.62 16.41
C LYS A 73 -18.90 -5.00 15.20
N PHE A 74 -19.29 -5.46 14.01
CA PHE A 74 -18.81 -4.94 12.74
C PHE A 74 -19.03 -3.43 12.66
N ARG A 75 -20.25 -2.95 12.93
CA ARG A 75 -20.60 -1.52 12.85
C ARG A 75 -19.77 -0.67 13.80
N ILE A 76 -19.52 -1.15 15.02
CA ILE A 76 -18.66 -0.45 15.98
C ILE A 76 -17.22 -0.37 15.45
N CYS A 77 -16.64 -1.51 15.03
CA CYS A 77 -15.29 -1.53 14.47
C CYS A 77 -15.15 -0.64 13.24
N PHE A 78 -16.12 -0.72 12.32
CA PHE A 78 -16.14 0.06 11.08
C PHE A 78 -16.21 1.56 11.35
N ASN A 79 -17.09 2.00 12.27
CA ASN A 79 -17.23 3.41 12.61
C ASN A 79 -15.96 3.99 13.22
N PHE A 80 -15.27 3.23 14.08
CA PHE A 80 -13.99 3.69 14.62
C PHE A 80 -12.88 3.68 13.56
N LEU A 81 -12.73 2.59 12.78
CA LEU A 81 -11.70 2.47 11.74
C LEU A 81 -11.83 3.50 10.62
N SER A 82 -13.06 3.88 10.27
CA SER A 82 -13.32 4.90 9.24
C SER A 82 -13.08 6.34 9.73
N GLY A 83 -12.93 6.53 11.04
CA GLY A 83 -12.54 7.81 11.64
C GLY A 83 -11.02 7.97 11.75
N ARG A 84 -10.59 9.01 12.46
CA ARG A 84 -9.18 9.17 12.84
C ARG A 84 -8.85 8.22 14.00
N THR A 85 -7.93 7.29 13.76
CA THR A 85 -7.50 6.30 14.78
C THR A 85 -6.03 6.49 15.14
N THR A 86 -5.67 6.11 16.35
CA THR A 86 -4.28 5.91 16.77
C THR A 86 -3.79 4.53 16.32
N SER A 87 -2.49 4.33 16.17
CA SER A 87 -1.93 3.08 15.62
C SER A 87 -2.26 1.85 16.48
N HIS A 88 -2.16 1.97 17.81
CA HIS A 88 -2.49 0.90 18.76
C HIS A 88 -3.98 0.57 18.75
N PHE A 89 -4.84 1.59 18.64
CA PHE A 89 -6.28 1.39 18.57
C PHE A 89 -6.71 0.75 17.24
N ALA A 90 -6.15 1.20 16.13
CA ALA A 90 -6.37 0.61 14.82
C ALA A 90 -6.02 -0.89 14.82
N GLU A 91 -4.92 -1.27 15.47
CA GLU A 91 -4.52 -2.68 15.56
C GLU A 91 -5.54 -3.56 16.31
N LEU A 92 -6.09 -3.06 17.42
CA LEU A 92 -7.16 -3.77 18.14
C LEU A 92 -8.38 -3.93 17.24
N LEU A 93 -8.86 -2.84 16.62
CA LEU A 93 -10.05 -2.84 15.77
C LEU A 93 -9.89 -3.73 14.53
N ILE A 94 -8.71 -3.74 13.92
CA ILE A 94 -8.40 -4.61 12.77
C ILE A 94 -8.41 -6.08 13.18
N THR A 95 -7.84 -6.41 14.34
CA THR A 95 -7.89 -7.78 14.88
C THR A 95 -9.33 -8.23 15.11
N GLN A 96 -10.15 -7.37 15.73
CA GLN A 96 -11.58 -7.63 15.92
C GLN A 96 -12.31 -7.78 14.59
N MET A 97 -12.08 -6.87 13.64
CA MET A 97 -12.68 -6.93 12.30
C MET A 97 -12.33 -8.24 11.56
N LEU A 98 -11.06 -8.64 11.55
CA LEU A 98 -10.63 -9.88 10.88
C LEU A 98 -11.24 -11.13 11.53
N SER A 99 -11.50 -11.11 12.84
CA SER A 99 -12.18 -12.23 13.51
C SER A 99 -13.65 -12.40 13.07
N LEU A 100 -14.29 -11.32 12.59
CA LEU A 100 -15.66 -11.33 12.10
C LEU A 100 -15.77 -11.77 10.64
N VAL A 101 -14.79 -11.40 9.81
CA VAL A 101 -14.79 -11.64 8.34
C VAL A 101 -14.48 -13.10 8.03
N SER A 102 -15.48 -13.96 8.22
CA SER A 102 -15.49 -15.36 7.78
C SER A 102 -16.30 -15.52 6.48
N ASN A 103 -16.13 -16.64 5.76
CA ASN A 103 -16.94 -16.93 4.56
C ASN A 103 -18.44 -16.87 4.86
N LYS A 104 -18.87 -17.40 6.02
CA LYS A 104 -20.26 -17.33 6.47
C LYS A 104 -20.74 -15.89 6.67
N PHE A 105 -19.88 -15.03 7.23
CA PHE A 105 -20.20 -13.61 7.41
C PHE A 105 -20.37 -12.92 6.05
N ILE A 106 -19.45 -13.16 5.12
CA ILE A 106 -19.49 -12.57 3.76
C ILE A 106 -20.75 -13.01 3.02
N GLU A 107 -21.15 -14.27 3.12
CA GLU A 107 -22.36 -14.81 2.47
C GLU A 107 -23.66 -14.28 3.08
N SER A 108 -23.67 -14.01 4.40
CA SER A 108 -24.89 -13.66 5.13
C SER A 108 -25.08 -12.15 5.35
N ASN A 109 -24.02 -11.35 5.20
CA ASN A 109 -24.00 -9.91 5.54
C ASN A 109 -23.40 -9.12 4.37
N PHE A 110 -24.10 -9.12 3.24
CA PHE A 110 -23.63 -8.50 2.01
C PHE A 110 -23.40 -6.99 2.16
N ASP A 111 -24.26 -6.29 2.90
CA ASP A 111 -24.16 -4.85 3.11
C ASP A 111 -22.92 -4.49 3.93
N GLU A 112 -22.66 -5.20 5.03
CA GLU A 112 -21.42 -5.03 5.81
C GLU A 112 -20.17 -5.35 4.99
N TRP A 113 -20.22 -6.38 4.15
CA TRP A 113 -19.12 -6.70 3.24
C TRP A 113 -18.90 -5.61 2.18
N TYR A 114 -19.98 -5.06 1.63
CA TYR A 114 -19.92 -3.94 0.70
C TYR A 114 -19.31 -2.71 1.36
N ASP A 115 -19.77 -2.36 2.57
CA ASP A 115 -19.23 -1.25 3.34
C ASP A 115 -17.73 -1.44 3.58
N LEU A 116 -17.32 -2.64 3.96
CA LEU A 116 -15.91 -2.93 4.21
C LEU A 116 -15.06 -2.82 2.94
N SER A 117 -15.54 -3.32 1.80
CA SER A 117 -14.76 -3.36 0.55
C SER A 117 -14.79 -2.06 -0.25
N HIS A 118 -15.84 -1.24 -0.13
CA HIS A 118 -16.05 -0.02 -0.93
C HIS A 118 -16.09 1.24 -0.07
N GLU A 119 -16.91 1.26 1.00
CA GLU A 119 -17.11 2.46 1.81
C GLU A 119 -15.94 2.76 2.75
N LEU A 120 -15.26 1.76 3.30
CA LEU A 120 -14.09 1.98 4.16
C LEU A 120 -12.99 2.74 3.40
N PRO A 121 -12.58 2.34 2.18
CA PRO A 121 -11.67 3.14 1.35
C PRO A 121 -12.14 4.59 1.13
N MET A 122 -13.44 4.80 0.86
CA MET A 122 -14.00 6.15 0.67
C MET A 122 -13.87 7.00 1.94
N LYS A 123 -14.26 6.47 3.11
CA LYS A 123 -14.16 7.21 4.38
C LYS A 123 -12.72 7.45 4.81
N LEU A 124 -11.83 6.50 4.57
CA LEU A 124 -10.40 6.69 4.81
C LEU A 124 -9.84 7.79 3.91
N GLU A 125 -10.33 7.94 2.67
CA GLU A 125 -9.93 9.02 1.75
C GLU A 125 -10.33 10.40 2.30
N GLU A 126 -11.50 10.51 2.92
CA GLU A 126 -11.96 11.76 3.54
C GLU A 126 -11.01 12.26 4.62
N ASN A 127 -10.28 11.35 5.28
CA ASN A 127 -9.29 11.67 6.30
C ASN A 127 -7.90 12.02 5.72
N ILE A 128 -7.67 11.81 4.42
CA ILE A 128 -6.42 12.15 3.75
C ILE A 128 -6.39 13.65 3.45
N ILE A 129 -5.34 14.31 3.94
CA ILE A 129 -5.12 15.75 3.75
C ILE A 129 -4.85 16.01 2.25
N GLY A 130 -5.15 17.22 1.77
CA GLY A 130 -5.01 17.56 0.35
C GLY A 130 -3.62 17.28 -0.23
N GLU A 131 -3.56 16.97 -1.53
CA GLU A 131 -2.34 16.53 -2.23
C GLU A 131 -1.18 17.55 -2.17
N HIS A 132 -1.47 18.82 -1.91
CA HIS A 132 -0.45 19.86 -1.78
C HIS A 132 0.00 20.11 -0.34
N ASP A 133 -0.54 19.38 0.64
CA ASP A 133 -0.18 19.53 2.04
C ASP A 133 1.11 18.74 2.35
N PRO A 134 2.09 19.34 3.07
CA PRO A 134 3.31 18.64 3.45
C PRO A 134 3.08 17.39 4.32
N ASN A 135 1.91 17.26 4.95
CA ASN A 135 1.52 16.13 5.79
C ASN A 135 0.66 15.09 5.03
N VAL A 136 0.50 15.22 3.71
CA VAL A 136 -0.20 14.22 2.88
C VAL A 136 0.38 12.82 3.12
N PHE A 137 1.70 12.73 3.31
CA PHE A 137 2.42 11.49 3.60
C PHE A 137 1.88 10.76 4.83
N ASP A 138 1.79 11.43 5.97
CA ASP A 138 1.40 10.79 7.23
C ASP A 138 -0.06 10.32 7.19
N SER A 139 -0.95 11.13 6.60
CA SER A 139 -2.36 10.78 6.44
C SER A 139 -2.56 9.62 5.45
N ALA A 140 -1.84 9.61 4.32
CA ALA A 140 -1.83 8.51 3.37
C ALA A 140 -1.25 7.23 3.98
N LEU A 141 -0.16 7.34 4.75
CA LEU A 141 0.48 6.22 5.42
C LEU A 141 -0.47 5.57 6.43
N HIS A 142 -1.24 6.35 7.17
CA HIS A 142 -2.24 5.84 8.11
C HIS A 142 -3.35 5.05 7.39
N ALA A 143 -3.93 5.62 6.33
CA ALA A 143 -4.95 4.91 5.54
C ALA A 143 -4.38 3.63 4.91
N ALA A 144 -3.16 3.69 4.37
CA ALA A 144 -2.49 2.55 3.79
C ALA A 144 -2.17 1.46 4.82
N TYR A 145 -1.84 1.84 6.06
CA TYR A 145 -1.61 0.89 7.15
C TYR A 145 -2.85 0.05 7.43
N ILE A 146 -4.02 0.70 7.59
CA ILE A 146 -5.29 0.03 7.86
C ILE A 146 -5.62 -0.95 6.74
N LEU A 147 -5.61 -0.47 5.49
CA LEU A 147 -5.92 -1.30 4.32
C LEU A 147 -4.92 -2.44 4.12
N TYR A 148 -3.62 -2.23 4.38
CA TYR A 148 -2.59 -3.27 4.29
C TYR A 148 -2.79 -4.40 5.31
N ARG A 149 -3.15 -4.04 6.55
CA ARG A 149 -3.44 -5.05 7.58
C ARG A 149 -4.72 -5.83 7.26
N LEU A 150 -5.63 -5.23 6.49
CA LEU A 150 -6.83 -5.85 5.95
C LEU A 150 -6.68 -6.38 4.51
N ARG A 151 -5.46 -6.61 4.01
CA ARG A 151 -5.18 -7.01 2.61
C ARG A 151 -5.89 -8.26 2.07
N VAL A 152 -6.53 -9.05 2.94
CA VAL A 152 -7.38 -10.18 2.53
C VAL A 152 -8.69 -9.72 1.87
N ILE A 153 -9.03 -8.44 2.04
CA ILE A 153 -10.24 -7.82 1.53
C ILE A 153 -9.92 -7.20 0.15
N PRO A 154 -10.74 -7.49 -0.88
CA PRO A 154 -10.57 -6.92 -2.21
C PRO A 154 -11.10 -5.49 -2.26
N PHE A 155 -10.35 -4.54 -1.69
CA PHE A 155 -10.76 -3.14 -1.64
C PHE A 155 -10.87 -2.50 -3.04
N VAL A 156 -11.92 -1.69 -3.23
CA VAL A 156 -12.04 -0.79 -4.37
C VAL A 156 -11.62 0.60 -3.95
N LEU A 157 -10.43 1.01 -4.39
CA LEU A 157 -9.88 2.30 -4.00
C LEU A 157 -10.44 3.46 -4.82
N PRO A 158 -10.82 4.57 -4.17
CA PRO A 158 -11.24 5.76 -4.89
C PRO A 158 -10.05 6.43 -5.60
N LYS A 159 -10.35 7.24 -6.61
CA LYS A 159 -9.33 7.85 -7.47
C LYS A 159 -8.42 8.80 -6.69
N ARG A 160 -8.97 9.64 -5.82
CA ARG A 160 -8.18 10.64 -5.08
C ARG A 160 -7.27 9.99 -4.04
N MET A 161 -7.66 8.87 -3.42
CA MET A 161 -6.78 8.10 -2.52
C MET A 161 -5.60 7.54 -3.31
N SER A 162 -5.83 7.05 -4.54
CA SER A 162 -4.74 6.61 -5.41
C SER A 162 -3.77 7.76 -5.69
N THR A 163 -4.27 8.96 -6.03
CA THR A 163 -3.42 10.16 -6.25
C THR A 163 -2.68 10.59 -4.99
N ALA A 164 -3.32 10.54 -3.82
CA ALA A 164 -2.66 10.88 -2.56
C ALA A 164 -1.57 9.87 -2.20
N PHE A 165 -1.78 8.58 -2.48
CA PHE A 165 -0.75 7.55 -2.31
C PHE A 165 0.43 7.77 -3.25
N GLU A 166 0.18 8.17 -4.50
CA GLU A 166 1.24 8.59 -5.44
C GLU A 166 2.05 9.76 -4.87
N THR A 167 1.35 10.81 -4.45
CA THR A 167 1.98 12.01 -3.89
C THR A 167 2.81 11.69 -2.65
N ALA A 168 2.25 10.89 -1.73
CA ALA A 168 2.93 10.46 -0.51
C ALA A 168 4.24 9.73 -0.82
N VAL A 169 4.21 8.77 -1.76
CA VAL A 169 5.40 8.02 -2.19
C VAL A 169 6.51 8.92 -2.71
N HIS A 170 6.18 10.02 -3.38
CA HIS A 170 7.19 10.94 -3.96
C HIS A 170 7.67 12.04 -2.99
N SER A 171 7.04 12.18 -1.82
CA SER A 171 7.26 13.31 -0.92
C SER A 171 8.50 13.21 0.00
N ARG A 172 9.07 12.01 0.25
CA ARG A 172 10.24 11.82 1.15
C ARG A 172 11.19 10.72 0.68
N GLU A 173 12.45 10.76 1.13
CA GLU A 173 13.35 9.60 1.07
C GLU A 173 12.85 8.53 2.06
N ILE A 174 12.62 7.32 1.55
CA ILE A 174 11.80 6.33 2.23
C ILE A 174 12.69 5.38 3.04
N GLU A 175 12.59 5.46 4.36
CA GLU A 175 12.86 4.31 5.24
C GLU A 175 11.60 3.45 5.31
N ILE A 176 11.70 2.17 4.95
CA ILE A 176 10.57 1.28 4.63
C ILE A 176 9.75 0.91 5.90
N PRO A 177 8.57 1.51 6.15
CA PRO A 177 7.60 1.09 7.15
C PRO A 177 6.64 0.04 6.58
N GLN A 178 5.90 -0.65 7.47
CA GLN A 178 5.03 -1.79 7.14
C GLN A 178 3.88 -1.46 6.16
N ALA A 179 3.46 -0.20 6.04
CA ALA A 179 2.34 0.24 5.21
C ALA A 179 2.70 0.67 3.77
N PHE A 180 4.00 0.81 3.47
CA PHE A 180 4.46 1.22 2.14
C PHE A 180 4.14 0.26 0.99
N PRO A 181 4.10 -1.07 1.16
CA PRO A 181 3.75 -1.97 0.07
C PRO A 181 2.40 -1.62 -0.57
N LEU A 182 1.44 -1.15 0.21
CA LEU A 182 0.13 -0.74 -0.30
C LEU A 182 0.18 0.60 -1.03
N LEU A 183 0.92 1.59 -0.51
CA LEU A 183 1.14 2.86 -1.19
C LEU A 183 1.78 2.63 -2.57
N PHE A 184 2.84 1.81 -2.62
CA PHE A 184 3.47 1.42 -3.88
C PHE A 184 2.52 0.62 -4.78
N TYR A 185 1.72 -0.29 -4.23
CA TYR A 185 0.73 -1.06 -5.00
C TYR A 185 -0.19 -0.18 -5.81
N TYR A 186 -0.67 0.90 -5.20
CA TYR A 186 -1.69 1.75 -5.82
C TYR A 186 -1.16 3.00 -6.47
N SER A 187 0.10 3.37 -6.22
CA SER A 187 0.76 4.50 -6.86
C SER A 187 0.98 4.23 -8.35
N ARG A 188 0.30 4.93 -9.27
CA ARG A 188 0.52 4.75 -10.72
C ARG A 188 1.82 5.32 -11.20
N THR A 189 2.34 6.33 -10.52
CA THR A 189 3.56 7.02 -10.94
C THR A 189 4.82 6.45 -10.29
N HIS A 190 4.73 5.32 -9.59
CA HIS A 190 5.89 4.71 -8.97
C HIS A 190 6.34 3.49 -9.79
N PRO A 191 7.59 3.43 -10.25
CA PRO A 191 8.08 2.39 -11.18
C PRO A 191 8.02 0.97 -10.63
N PHE A 192 7.81 0.83 -9.32
CA PHE A 192 7.68 -0.46 -8.65
C PHE A 192 6.23 -0.85 -8.35
N SER A 193 5.27 -0.10 -8.88
CA SER A 193 3.86 -0.35 -8.65
C SER A 193 3.38 -1.63 -9.32
N PRO A 194 2.84 -2.62 -8.57
CA PRO A 194 2.09 -3.76 -9.08
C PRO A 194 1.08 -3.41 -10.17
N ARG A 195 0.40 -2.25 -10.08
CA ARG A 195 -0.53 -1.82 -11.12
C ARG A 195 0.16 -1.58 -12.46
N LEU A 196 1.32 -0.92 -12.45
CA LEU A 196 2.14 -0.78 -13.65
C LEU A 196 2.64 -2.13 -14.18
N LEU A 197 2.68 -3.17 -13.35
CA LEU A 197 3.07 -4.53 -13.75
C LEU A 197 1.94 -5.36 -14.37
N ASN A 198 0.74 -4.78 -14.47
CA ASN A 198 -0.53 -5.47 -14.74
C ASN A 198 -0.84 -6.55 -13.68
N ILE A 199 -0.38 -6.35 -12.45
CA ILE A 199 -0.72 -7.21 -11.32
C ILE A 199 -1.96 -6.61 -10.66
N THR A 200 -3.12 -7.18 -10.96
CA THR A 200 -4.44 -6.71 -10.47
C THR A 200 -4.93 -7.46 -9.22
N ALA A 201 -4.32 -8.60 -8.91
CA ALA A 201 -4.56 -9.33 -7.67
C ALA A 201 -3.61 -8.83 -6.56
N PRO A 202 -4.01 -8.86 -5.28
CA PRO A 202 -3.12 -8.53 -4.16
C PRO A 202 -2.02 -9.58 -4.06
N THR A 203 -0.98 -9.40 -4.86
CA THR A 203 0.21 -10.23 -4.82
C THR A 203 1.25 -9.44 -4.07
N THR A 204 1.55 -9.88 -2.86
CA THR A 204 2.45 -9.19 -1.94
C THR A 204 3.82 -9.04 -2.62
N LEU A 205 4.13 -7.88 -3.21
CA LEU A 205 5.50 -7.52 -3.61
C LEU A 205 6.32 -7.22 -2.35
N VAL A 206 6.40 -8.21 -1.47
CA VAL A 206 7.34 -8.23 -0.37
C VAL A 206 8.57 -8.97 -0.90
N PRO A 207 9.78 -8.39 -0.84
CA PRO A 207 11.02 -9.04 -1.26
C PRO A 207 11.24 -10.43 -0.65
N CYS A 208 10.56 -10.75 0.45
CA CYS A 208 10.62 -12.02 1.15
C CYS A 208 9.76 -13.14 0.53
N VAL A 209 8.80 -12.83 -0.36
CA VAL A 209 7.86 -13.82 -0.93
C VAL A 209 8.27 -14.26 -2.34
N TYR A 210 8.99 -13.42 -3.06
CA TYR A 210 9.50 -13.73 -4.40
C TYR A 210 10.97 -14.10 -4.36
N SER A 211 11.38 -15.00 -5.26
CA SER A 211 12.81 -15.10 -5.56
C SER A 211 13.29 -13.73 -6.01
N ARG A 212 14.44 -13.28 -5.50
CA ARG A 212 15.05 -11.98 -5.85
C ARG A 212 15.00 -11.75 -7.36
N ASN A 213 15.38 -12.76 -8.14
CA ASN A 213 15.34 -12.69 -9.60
C ASN A 213 13.95 -12.42 -10.17
N LEU A 214 12.90 -13.08 -9.67
CA LEU A 214 11.54 -12.87 -10.14
C LEU A 214 11.03 -11.47 -9.79
N LEU A 215 11.36 -10.97 -8.58
CA LEU A 215 11.08 -9.58 -8.20
C LEU A 215 11.75 -8.63 -9.20
N GLY A 216 13.06 -8.76 -9.43
CA GLY A 216 13.79 -7.89 -10.36
C GLY A 216 13.18 -7.85 -11.76
N LYS A 217 12.73 -9.00 -12.29
CA LYS A 217 12.05 -9.08 -13.60
C LYS A 217 10.71 -8.35 -13.60
N TYR A 218 9.95 -8.45 -12.51
CA TYR A 218 8.77 -7.61 -12.34
C TYR A 218 9.17 -6.15 -12.32
N LEU A 219 10.09 -5.70 -11.47
CA LEU A 219 10.50 -4.29 -11.41
C LEU A 219 10.92 -3.73 -12.78
N MET A 220 11.59 -4.52 -13.64
CA MET A 220 11.90 -4.13 -15.01
C MET A 220 10.65 -3.84 -15.85
N LYS A 221 9.64 -4.71 -15.80
CA LYS A 221 8.37 -4.52 -16.52
C LYS A 221 7.62 -3.27 -16.04
N GLY A 222 7.68 -2.98 -14.74
CA GLY A 222 6.93 -1.89 -14.11
C GLY A 222 7.55 -0.56 -14.45
N LEU A 223 8.89 -0.49 -14.36
CA LEU A 223 9.64 0.66 -14.82
C LEU A 223 9.47 0.87 -16.33
N THR A 224 9.44 -0.20 -17.13
CA THR A 224 9.17 -0.09 -18.57
C THR A 224 7.81 0.57 -18.81
N ASN A 225 6.75 0.10 -18.17
CA ASN A 225 5.41 0.66 -18.33
C ASN A 225 5.34 2.10 -17.82
N TYR A 226 5.96 2.39 -16.66
CA TYR A 226 6.08 3.75 -16.12
C TYR A 226 6.64 4.74 -17.16
N LEU A 227 7.73 4.35 -17.83
CA LEU A 227 8.41 5.18 -18.82
C LEU A 227 7.60 5.37 -20.11
N HIS A 228 6.72 4.43 -20.45
CA HIS A 228 5.82 4.55 -21.61
C HIS A 228 4.58 5.41 -21.31
N GLU A 229 4.03 5.33 -20.10
CA GLU A 229 2.81 6.07 -19.72
C GLU A 229 3.04 7.57 -19.48
N ASN A 230 4.28 7.96 -19.14
CA ASN A 230 4.61 9.32 -18.72
C ASN A 230 5.52 10.04 -19.73
N ASP A 231 5.21 9.89 -21.03
CA ASP A 231 5.99 10.46 -22.14
C ASP A 231 6.59 11.85 -21.84
N TYR A 232 7.91 11.97 -22.00
CA TYR A 232 8.68 13.22 -21.93
C TYR A 232 8.52 14.08 -20.66
N ASN A 233 8.66 13.47 -19.47
CA ASN A 233 8.83 14.21 -18.22
C ASN A 233 10.28 14.14 -17.70
N TYR A 234 10.95 15.29 -17.55
CA TYR A 234 12.32 15.42 -17.02
C TYR A 234 12.38 16.02 -15.62
N GLU A 235 11.22 16.22 -14.98
CA GLU A 235 11.15 16.83 -13.66
C GLU A 235 11.78 15.90 -12.61
N GLY A 236 12.46 16.48 -11.62
CA GLY A 236 13.23 15.71 -10.64
C GLY A 236 12.38 14.68 -9.87
N PHE A 237 11.09 14.96 -9.67
CA PHE A 237 10.14 14.04 -9.04
C PHE A 237 9.77 12.84 -9.94
N PHE A 238 9.93 12.97 -11.26
CA PHE A 238 9.74 11.87 -12.20
C PHE A 238 11.01 11.00 -12.34
N VAL A 239 12.17 11.65 -12.44
CA VAL A 239 13.44 10.96 -12.72
C VAL A 239 14.03 10.26 -11.48
N ARG A 240 13.80 10.78 -10.28
CA ARG A 240 14.30 10.17 -9.04
C ARG A 240 13.72 8.76 -8.77
N PRO A 241 12.41 8.52 -8.95
CA PRO A 241 11.85 7.16 -8.93
C PRO A 241 12.52 6.23 -9.95
N VAL A 242 12.77 6.70 -11.19
CA VAL A 242 13.45 5.90 -12.23
C VAL A 242 14.82 5.42 -11.76
N LEU A 243 15.62 6.33 -11.20
CA LEU A 243 16.96 5.98 -10.69
C LEU A 243 16.89 4.98 -9.53
N THR A 244 15.98 5.22 -8.59
CA THR A 244 15.74 4.31 -7.46
C THR A 244 15.34 2.92 -7.97
N ALA A 245 14.49 2.85 -9.00
CA ALA A 245 14.11 1.61 -9.67
C ALA A 245 15.25 0.87 -10.32
N LEU A 246 16.07 1.58 -11.07
CA LEU A 246 17.24 0.99 -11.68
C LEU A 246 18.23 0.43 -10.65
N ASP A 247 18.46 1.16 -9.54
CA ASP A 247 19.33 0.70 -8.46
C ASP A 247 18.80 -0.59 -7.83
N HIS A 248 17.50 -0.68 -7.56
CA HIS A 248 16.92 -1.91 -7.03
C HIS A 248 16.94 -3.06 -8.05
N ILE A 249 16.63 -2.80 -9.32
CA ILE A 249 16.67 -3.81 -10.39
C ILE A 249 18.07 -4.43 -10.49
N VAL A 250 19.11 -3.59 -10.60
CA VAL A 250 20.50 -4.04 -10.74
C VAL A 250 20.95 -4.86 -9.53
N ASN A 251 20.56 -4.46 -8.31
CA ASN A 251 20.93 -5.16 -7.08
C ASN A 251 20.13 -6.45 -6.82
N THR A 252 19.02 -6.64 -7.54
CA THR A 252 18.07 -7.72 -7.31
C THR A 252 18.20 -8.84 -8.35
N LEU A 253 18.57 -8.50 -9.57
CA LEU A 253 18.77 -9.44 -10.67
C LEU A 253 20.15 -10.11 -10.64
N GLN A 254 20.19 -11.38 -11.04
CA GLN A 254 21.40 -12.19 -11.13
C GLN A 254 21.31 -13.16 -12.30
N ASN A 255 22.42 -13.34 -13.02
CA ASN A 255 22.59 -14.38 -14.04
C ASN A 255 21.53 -14.36 -15.16
N LEU A 256 21.27 -13.17 -15.74
CA LEU A 256 20.33 -13.05 -16.87
C LEU A 256 20.82 -13.86 -18.08
N ASP A 257 19.87 -14.49 -18.78
CA ASP A 257 20.13 -15.34 -19.95
C ASP A 257 19.40 -14.84 -21.20
N THR A 258 19.46 -15.60 -22.29
CA THR A 258 18.85 -15.22 -23.57
C THR A 258 17.34 -14.97 -23.49
N SER A 259 16.62 -15.60 -22.56
CA SER A 259 15.18 -15.41 -22.38
C SER A 259 14.82 -14.03 -21.81
N ASP A 260 15.78 -13.38 -21.13
CA ASP A 260 15.61 -12.07 -20.51
C ASP A 260 15.95 -10.90 -21.44
N ILE A 261 16.46 -11.19 -22.65
CA ILE A 261 16.85 -10.16 -23.64
C ILE A 261 15.68 -9.24 -24.02
N PRO A 262 14.46 -9.75 -24.33
CA PRO A 262 13.34 -8.89 -24.69
C PRO A 262 12.95 -7.94 -23.55
N LEU A 263 12.92 -8.45 -22.31
CA LEU A 263 12.58 -7.66 -21.13
C LEU A 263 13.60 -6.53 -20.90
N CYS A 264 14.89 -6.84 -21.03
CA CYS A 264 15.97 -5.86 -20.90
C CYS A 264 15.97 -4.83 -22.03
N THR A 265 15.75 -5.27 -23.26
CA THR A 265 15.67 -4.39 -24.43
C THR A 265 14.50 -3.41 -24.27
N ASN A 266 13.32 -3.91 -23.89
CA ASN A 266 12.12 -3.09 -23.68
C ASN A 266 12.32 -2.02 -22.59
N LEU A 267 13.15 -2.30 -21.58
CA LEU A 267 13.50 -1.31 -20.55
C LEU A 267 14.56 -0.31 -21.03
N ILE A 268 15.61 -0.77 -21.73
CA ILE A 268 16.72 0.08 -22.18
C ILE A 268 16.23 1.10 -23.20
N MET A 269 15.39 0.71 -24.16
CA MET A 269 14.94 1.57 -25.25
C MET A 269 14.32 2.91 -24.80
N PRO A 270 13.35 2.96 -23.86
CA PRO A 270 12.83 4.22 -23.35
C PRO A 270 13.85 5.00 -22.51
N LEU A 271 14.79 4.31 -21.83
CA LEU A 271 15.85 4.98 -21.05
C LEU A 271 16.87 5.71 -21.92
N LEU A 272 17.08 5.28 -23.17
CA LEU A 272 17.98 5.96 -24.12
C LEU A 272 17.57 7.42 -24.35
N ARG A 273 16.28 7.76 -24.23
CA ARG A 273 15.78 9.14 -24.36
C ARG A 273 16.39 10.10 -23.32
N PHE A 274 16.65 9.63 -22.10
CA PHE A 274 17.36 10.41 -21.06
C PHE A 274 18.86 10.52 -21.31
N ILE A 275 19.40 9.66 -22.17
CA ILE A 275 20.81 9.62 -22.54
C ILE A 275 21.10 10.52 -23.74
N GLU A 276 20.11 10.71 -24.60
CA GLU A 276 20.17 11.57 -25.79
C GLU A 276 20.03 13.07 -25.45
N ASP A 277 19.35 13.43 -24.35
CA ASP A 277 19.26 14.82 -23.91
C ASP A 277 20.53 15.27 -23.13
N PHE A 278 21.38 16.04 -23.81
CA PHE A 278 22.65 16.53 -23.27
C PHE A 278 22.49 17.65 -22.22
N GLN A 279 21.30 18.26 -22.08
CA GLN A 279 21.07 19.34 -21.11
C GLN A 279 20.85 18.82 -19.68
N GLN A 280 20.52 17.53 -19.52
CA GLN A 280 20.17 16.90 -18.23
C GLN A 280 21.33 16.10 -17.62
N HIS A 281 22.50 16.74 -17.45
CA HIS A 281 23.77 16.06 -17.11
C HIS A 281 23.71 15.23 -15.81
N GLY A 282 22.97 15.66 -14.79
CA GLY A 282 22.95 15.02 -13.46
C GLY A 282 22.37 13.60 -13.46
N PHE A 283 21.20 13.41 -14.07
CA PHE A 283 20.53 12.11 -14.07
C PHE A 283 20.99 11.21 -15.21
N ARG A 284 21.40 11.80 -16.36
CA ARG A 284 21.90 11.09 -17.53
C ARG A 284 23.04 10.11 -17.20
N VAL A 285 24.10 10.59 -16.55
CA VAL A 285 25.27 9.76 -16.21
C VAL A 285 24.86 8.62 -15.29
N SER A 286 23.96 8.90 -14.35
CA SER A 286 23.43 7.89 -13.44
C SER A 286 22.64 6.81 -14.19
N ILE A 287 21.69 7.18 -15.06
CA ILE A 287 20.92 6.23 -15.88
C ILE A 287 21.85 5.40 -16.78
N MET A 288 22.80 6.03 -17.49
CA MET A 288 23.79 5.34 -18.32
C MET A 288 24.57 4.28 -17.54
N LYS A 289 25.02 4.65 -16.33
CA LYS A 289 25.75 3.73 -15.45
C LYS A 289 24.90 2.50 -15.10
N ARG A 290 23.61 2.67 -14.77
CA ARG A 290 22.74 1.54 -14.42
C ARG A 290 22.34 0.70 -15.63
N CYS A 291 22.14 1.30 -16.80
CA CYS A 291 21.97 0.55 -18.05
C CYS A 291 23.21 -0.32 -18.33
N ARG A 292 24.41 0.21 -18.10
CA ARG A 292 25.65 -0.57 -18.21
C ARG A 292 25.68 -1.71 -17.20
N GLU A 293 25.37 -1.45 -15.94
CA GLU A 293 25.34 -2.48 -14.89
C GLU A 293 24.32 -3.59 -15.21
N LEU A 294 23.13 -3.23 -15.69
CA LEU A 294 22.10 -4.16 -16.15
C LEU A 294 22.61 -5.03 -17.31
N MET A 295 23.27 -4.44 -18.31
CA MET A 295 23.90 -5.19 -19.41
C MET A 295 25.00 -6.14 -18.88
N LEU A 296 25.74 -5.74 -17.84
CA LEU A 296 26.80 -6.56 -17.24
C LEU A 296 26.27 -7.82 -16.55
N LEU A 297 24.99 -7.87 -16.16
CA LEU A 297 24.36 -9.06 -15.55
C LEU A 297 24.23 -10.25 -16.53
N PHE A 298 24.33 -10.00 -17.84
CA PHE A 298 24.35 -11.05 -18.85
C PHE A 298 25.76 -11.66 -18.99
N LYS A 299 25.83 -12.98 -19.18
CA LYS A 299 27.08 -13.65 -19.60
C LYS A 299 27.51 -13.19 -21.00
N CYS A 300 28.78 -13.41 -21.38
CA CYS A 300 29.36 -12.87 -22.62
C CYS A 300 28.52 -13.07 -23.89
N ARG A 301 28.02 -14.29 -24.15
CA ARG A 301 27.21 -14.56 -25.35
C ARG A 301 25.83 -13.86 -25.32
N PRO A 302 24.98 -14.04 -24.29
CA PRO A 302 23.72 -13.29 -24.17
C PRO A 302 23.89 -11.77 -24.21
N LYS A 303 24.98 -11.23 -23.65
CA LYS A 303 25.31 -9.80 -23.67
C LYS A 303 25.48 -9.26 -25.08
N VAL A 304 26.19 -9.99 -25.95
CA VAL A 304 26.35 -9.60 -27.35
C VAL A 304 25.01 -9.62 -28.08
N PHE A 305 24.15 -10.60 -27.80
CA PHE A 305 22.81 -10.64 -28.37
C PHE A 305 21.92 -9.49 -27.92
N LEU A 306 21.97 -9.14 -26.62
CA LEU A 306 21.28 -7.95 -26.11
C LEU A 306 21.73 -6.67 -26.84
N ILE A 307 23.04 -6.44 -26.93
CA ILE A 307 23.58 -5.26 -27.62
C ILE A 307 23.13 -5.24 -29.09
N LYS A 308 23.22 -6.39 -29.79
CA LYS A 308 22.74 -6.51 -31.17
C LYS A 308 21.26 -6.15 -31.26
N HIS A 309 20.43 -6.64 -30.34
CA HIS A 309 18.99 -6.40 -30.36
C HIS A 309 18.65 -4.93 -30.10
N VAL A 310 19.29 -4.30 -29.12
CA VAL A 310 19.14 -2.85 -28.85
C VAL A 310 19.57 -2.03 -30.07
N VAL A 311 20.70 -2.33 -30.71
CA VAL A 311 21.16 -1.62 -31.91
C VAL A 311 20.18 -1.79 -33.07
N GLN A 312 19.65 -3.00 -33.28
CA GLN A 312 18.65 -3.25 -34.32
C GLN A 312 17.37 -2.44 -34.08
N GLU A 313 16.88 -2.37 -32.85
CA GLU A 313 15.71 -1.56 -32.48
C GLU A 313 15.94 -0.05 -32.69
N ILE A 314 17.14 0.45 -32.36
CA ILE A 314 17.51 1.85 -32.65
C ILE A 314 17.47 2.10 -34.16
N LEU A 315 18.12 1.24 -34.95
CA LEU A 315 18.17 1.41 -36.41
C LEU A 315 16.79 1.30 -37.06
N ALA A 316 15.92 0.41 -36.58
CA ALA A 316 14.55 0.29 -37.05
C ALA A 316 13.77 1.59 -36.85
N ARG A 317 13.84 2.19 -35.65
CA ARG A 317 13.20 3.48 -35.36
C ARG A 317 13.74 4.63 -36.20
N VAL A 318 15.05 4.66 -36.47
CA VAL A 318 15.65 5.65 -37.38
C VAL A 318 15.14 5.47 -38.82
N SER A 319 15.02 4.22 -39.28
CA SER A 319 14.55 3.92 -40.64
C SER A 319 13.08 4.29 -40.89
N GLU A 320 12.22 4.18 -39.86
CA GLU A 320 10.82 4.64 -39.90
C GLU A 320 10.73 6.17 -40.04
N PHE A 321 11.60 6.93 -39.37
CA PHE A 321 11.67 8.39 -39.49
C PHE A 321 12.14 8.86 -40.88
N SER A 322 13.08 8.13 -41.51
CA SER A 322 13.54 8.44 -42.88
C SER A 322 12.49 8.12 -43.96
N ASN A 323 11.60 7.16 -43.73
CA ASN A 323 10.50 6.87 -44.66
C ASN A 323 9.34 7.88 -44.51
N PHE A 324 9.15 8.47 -43.33
CA PHE A 324 8.16 9.54 -43.12
C PHE A 324 8.57 10.86 -43.80
N THR A 325 9.87 11.15 -43.88
CA THR A 325 10.38 12.35 -44.55
C THR A 325 10.37 12.26 -46.08
N PHE A 326 10.37 11.06 -46.66
CA PHE A 326 10.26 10.86 -48.11
C PHE A 326 8.81 10.88 -48.65
N HIS A 327 7.79 10.82 -47.79
CA HIS A 327 6.38 10.95 -48.19
C HIS A 327 5.80 12.37 -48.00
N CYS A 328 6.60 13.32 -47.53
CA CYS A 328 6.22 14.72 -47.37
C CYS A 328 6.98 15.68 -48.30
N PHE A 329 7.56 15.19 -49.40
CA PHE A 329 8.08 16.02 -50.50
C PHE A 329 7.40 15.68 -51.82
#